data_AF-A0A4Q1CQP3-F1
#
_entry.id   AF-A0A4Q1CQP3-F1
#
_cell.length_a   1.000
_cell.length_b   1.000
_cell.length_c   1.000
_cell.angle_alpha   90.00
_cell.angle_beta   90.00
_cell.angle_gamma   90.00
#
_symmetry.space_group_name_H-M   'P 1'
#
loop_
_entity.id
_entity.type
_entity.pdbx_description
1 polymer ?
#
loop_
_entity_poly.entity_id
_entity_poly.type
_entity_poly.pdbx_seq_one_letter_code
_entity_poly.pdbx_strand_id
1 'polypeptide(L)'
;MNSAASLPSVVAESILKAAAPSKVQTAPWKRRLVNMSEDRACRFCLVHGDAEGVRLVNSFLLPPALGGQPFDENRIVTCMSCAKARSNRDVLSWNSFFNCGTEESRASVLQQRDAVLSTASNHLTATRVGASKAQVLACLRQRWQQPRVKLFAHHSAERGYVGWTVSGGEDQAHGEAAAILRFGFHAQPVASDTTGIVLMELAEPMFLDAVMALVENGALVEPLPLDDAVPVDPHNWQHWWRYTFHNIDDLVRRRPRLSGNNSRTKGTLAYSLARLRDRLPDDLKHLSARRMAIAAPSPPRKLSDKPSAVSERQAYRKRAEQERERQWRTARADLDAYKLSVANGSAHPATALELLEMEFHVLDLFDAIKAW
;
A
#
# COMPACT_ATOMS: atom_id res chain seq x y z
N MET A 1 -0.27 39.84 -15.12
CA MET A 1 0.22 38.71 -15.93
C MET A 1 0.71 37.65 -14.96
N ASN A 2 -0.08 36.61 -14.70
CA ASN A 2 0.34 35.51 -13.84
C ASN A 2 1.36 34.68 -14.62
N SER A 3 2.63 34.73 -14.21
CA SER A 3 3.63 33.78 -14.67
C SER A 3 3.10 32.38 -14.38
N ALA A 4 2.86 31.58 -15.41
CA ALA A 4 2.56 30.17 -15.21
C ALA A 4 3.72 29.58 -14.39
N ALA A 5 3.42 29.04 -13.20
CA ALA A 5 4.43 28.42 -12.37
C ALA A 5 5.08 27.27 -13.17
N SER A 6 6.41 27.20 -13.16
CA SER A 6 7.11 26.10 -13.83
C SER A 6 6.69 24.76 -13.20
N LEU A 7 6.63 23.69 -14.00
CA LEU A 7 6.25 22.36 -13.49
C LEU A 7 7.11 21.93 -12.28
N PRO A 8 8.44 22.13 -12.24
CA PRO A 8 9.24 21.86 -11.05
C PRO A 8 8.79 22.62 -9.80
N SER A 9 8.42 23.89 -9.94
CA SER A 9 7.89 24.69 -8.83
C SER A 9 6.57 24.10 -8.30
N VAL A 10 5.66 23.73 -9.20
CA VAL A 10 4.38 23.09 -8.84
C VAL A 10 4.58 21.74 -8.14
N VAL A 11 5.52 20.93 -8.64
CA VAL A 11 5.89 19.66 -8.01
C VAL A 11 6.43 19.89 -6.59
N ALA A 12 7.37 20.82 -6.42
CA ALA A 12 7.97 21.11 -5.12
C ALA A 12 6.96 21.63 -4.09
N GLU A 13 6.08 22.55 -4.48
CA GLU A 13 4.98 23.04 -3.63
C GLU A 13 4.03 21.90 -3.23
N SER A 14 3.73 21.00 -4.17
CA SER A 14 2.87 19.84 -3.93
C SER A 14 3.50 18.84 -2.97
N ILE A 15 4.82 18.62 -3.06
CA ILE A 15 5.58 17.83 -2.08
C ILE A 15 5.47 18.45 -0.69
N LEU A 16 5.74 19.75 -0.57
CA LEU A 16 5.68 20.43 0.72
C LEU A 16 4.30 20.30 1.37
N LYS A 17 3.24 20.45 0.57
CA LYS A 17 1.85 20.27 1.02
C LYS A 17 1.55 18.82 1.42
N ALA A 18 2.00 17.84 0.64
CA ALA A 18 1.77 16.41 0.90
C ALA A 18 2.60 15.90 2.10
N ALA A 19 3.75 16.50 2.35
CA ALA A 19 4.62 16.18 3.48
C ALA A 19 4.17 16.83 4.81
N ALA A 20 3.19 17.72 4.78
CA ALA A 20 2.67 18.36 5.97
C ALA A 20 2.21 17.30 6.99
N PRO A 21 2.59 17.44 8.28
CA PRO A 21 2.34 16.41 9.28
C PRO A 21 0.85 16.14 9.43
N SER A 22 0.46 14.89 9.18
CA SER A 22 -0.90 14.43 9.47
C SER A 22 -1.14 14.45 10.98
N LYS A 23 -2.16 15.19 11.42
CA LYS A 23 -2.58 15.25 12.83
C LYS A 23 -3.27 13.94 13.22
N VAL A 24 -2.50 12.84 13.32
CA VAL A 24 -3.00 11.58 13.88
C VAL A 24 -3.14 11.79 15.39
N GLN A 25 -4.33 12.21 15.83
CA GLN A 25 -4.61 12.38 17.23
C GLN A 25 -4.65 11.02 17.93
N THR A 26 -3.71 10.78 18.84
CA THR A 26 -3.82 9.64 19.75
C THR A 26 -4.94 9.92 20.73
N ALA A 27 -5.96 9.06 20.69
CA ALA A 27 -7.12 9.14 21.58
C ALA A 27 -6.67 9.24 23.05
N PRO A 28 -7.33 10.06 23.88
CA PRO A 28 -6.90 10.30 25.27
C PRO A 28 -6.74 9.01 26.10
N TRP A 29 -7.60 8.01 25.90
CA TRP A 29 -7.52 6.73 26.60
C TRP A 29 -6.30 5.89 26.17
N LYS A 30 -5.88 5.96 24.89
CA LYS A 30 -4.64 5.31 24.41
C LYS A 30 -3.37 5.96 24.98
N ARG A 31 -3.44 7.18 25.52
CA ARG A 31 -2.33 7.79 26.26
C ARG A 31 -2.13 7.13 27.62
N ARG A 32 -3.15 6.43 28.14
CA ARG A 32 -3.09 5.72 29.42
C ARG A 32 -2.37 4.36 29.34
N LEU A 33 -2.05 3.87 28.13
CA LEU A 33 -1.27 2.64 27.92
C LEU A 33 0.13 2.71 28.56
N VAL A 34 0.73 3.91 28.69
CA VAL A 34 1.99 4.12 29.45
C VAL A 34 1.89 3.65 30.91
N ASN A 35 0.68 3.68 31.48
CA ASN A 35 0.45 3.29 32.87
C ASN A 35 0.06 1.82 33.03
N MET A 36 -0.14 1.09 31.94
CA MET A 36 -0.56 -0.32 31.94
C MET A 36 0.55 -1.28 31.49
N SER A 37 1.67 -0.77 30.96
CA SER A 37 2.84 -1.62 30.69
C SER A 37 3.45 -2.09 32.00
N GLU A 38 3.56 -3.41 32.17
CA GLU A 38 4.08 -4.07 33.38
C GLU A 38 5.47 -3.57 33.79
N ASP A 39 6.25 -3.12 32.81
CA ASP A 39 7.55 -2.47 33.00
C ASP A 39 7.49 -1.03 32.47
N ARG A 40 7.31 -0.06 33.37
CA ARG A 40 7.22 1.39 33.04
C ARG A 40 8.60 1.94 32.68
N ALA A 41 9.21 1.39 31.65
CA ALA A 41 10.53 1.78 31.16
C ALA A 41 10.47 2.27 29.71
N CYS A 42 11.43 3.10 29.33
CA CYS A 42 11.62 3.49 27.94
C CYS A 42 12.05 2.27 27.12
N ARG A 43 11.33 2.00 26.04
CA ARG A 43 11.60 0.86 25.15
C ARG A 43 12.97 0.91 24.47
N PHE A 44 13.61 2.09 24.42
CA PHE A 44 14.91 2.29 23.79
C PHE A 44 16.07 2.30 24.79
N CYS A 45 16.05 3.20 25.76
CA CYS A 45 17.16 3.38 26.71
C CYS A 45 16.94 2.69 28.05
N LEU A 46 15.82 1.99 28.24
CA LEU A 46 15.46 1.26 29.47
C LEU A 46 15.33 2.13 30.73
N VAL A 47 15.35 3.45 30.62
CA VAL A 47 15.13 4.33 31.78
C VAL A 47 13.70 4.17 32.31
N HIS A 48 13.57 3.94 33.60
CA HIS A 48 12.28 3.80 34.26
C HIS A 48 11.59 5.15 34.46
N GLY A 49 10.25 5.15 34.46
CA GLY A 49 9.43 6.34 34.58
C GLY A 49 9.33 6.90 36.01
N ASP A 50 9.83 6.19 37.01
CA ASP A 50 9.99 6.64 38.39
C ASP A 50 11.30 7.41 38.64
N ALA A 51 12.26 7.30 37.72
CA ALA A 51 13.50 8.06 37.77
C ALA A 51 13.21 9.57 37.67
N GLU A 52 13.97 10.36 38.44
CA GLU A 52 13.77 11.80 38.55
C GLU A 52 13.91 12.50 37.19
N GLY A 53 12.99 13.40 36.88
CA GLY A 53 12.98 14.15 35.61
C GLY A 53 12.59 13.34 34.36
N VAL A 54 12.27 12.06 34.50
CA VAL A 54 11.88 11.21 33.37
C VAL A 54 10.39 11.32 33.12
N ARG A 55 10.04 11.71 31.88
CA ARG A 55 8.67 11.68 31.38
C ARG A 55 8.55 10.63 30.28
N LEU A 56 7.73 9.62 30.53
CA LEU A 56 7.37 8.62 29.53
C LEU A 56 6.18 9.09 28.68
N VAL A 57 6.22 8.74 27.39
CA VAL A 57 5.19 9.06 26.41
C VAL A 57 4.97 7.87 25.47
N ASN A 58 3.74 7.75 24.97
CA ASN A 58 3.43 6.82 23.90
C ASN A 58 3.82 7.42 22.55
N SER A 59 4.60 6.66 21.79
CA SER A 59 5.01 6.98 20.42
C SER A 59 4.70 5.81 19.49
N PHE A 60 4.78 6.05 18.18
CA PHE A 60 4.76 4.99 17.18
C PHE A 60 6.19 4.49 16.92
N LEU A 61 6.39 3.17 16.92
CA LEU A 61 7.67 2.55 16.55
C LEU A 61 7.99 2.86 15.10
N LEU A 62 7.08 2.56 14.18
CA LEU A 62 7.10 3.03 12.80
C LEU A 62 6.13 4.23 12.66
N PRO A 63 6.64 5.45 12.42
CA PRO A 63 5.82 6.65 12.22
C PRO A 63 4.75 6.46 11.12
N PRO A 64 3.54 7.02 11.27
CA PRO A 64 2.53 6.98 10.22
C PRO A 64 2.98 7.61 8.90
N ALA A 65 3.85 8.62 8.95
CA ALA A 65 4.48 9.20 7.77
C ALA A 65 5.27 8.17 6.94
N LEU A 66 5.80 7.14 7.58
CA LEU A 66 6.57 6.06 6.96
C LEU A 66 5.70 4.81 6.67
N GLY A 67 4.37 4.96 6.67
CA GLY A 67 3.42 3.88 6.39
C GLY A 67 3.02 3.04 7.60
N GLY A 68 3.45 3.43 8.81
CA GLY A 68 3.08 2.76 10.05
C GLY A 68 1.60 2.90 10.38
N GLN A 69 0.94 1.78 10.68
CA GLN A 69 -0.49 1.77 11.00
C GLN A 69 -0.75 2.19 12.45
N PRO A 70 -1.91 2.79 12.77
CA PRO A 70 -2.23 3.30 14.11
C PRO A 70 -2.74 2.21 15.09
N PHE A 71 -2.26 0.97 14.93
CA PHE A 71 -2.56 -0.16 15.82
C PHE A 71 -1.70 -0.15 17.08
N ASP A 72 -2.04 -0.97 18.06
CA ASP A 72 -1.41 -0.93 19.38
C ASP A 72 -0.04 -1.62 19.38
N GLU A 73 0.18 -2.59 18.50
CA GLU A 73 1.47 -3.28 18.29
C GLU A 73 2.55 -2.34 17.73
N ASN A 74 2.14 -1.29 17.01
CA ASN A 74 3.02 -0.22 16.55
C ASN A 74 3.25 0.87 17.62
N ARG A 75 2.68 0.73 18.82
CA ARG A 75 2.90 1.69 19.91
C ARG A 75 3.98 1.19 20.84
N ILE A 76 4.79 2.14 21.31
CA ILE A 76 5.84 1.90 22.27
C ILE A 76 5.86 3.00 23.32
N VAL A 77 6.26 2.62 24.53
CA VAL A 77 6.54 3.56 25.62
C VAL A 77 7.98 4.06 25.46
N THR A 78 8.18 5.37 25.46
CA THR A 78 9.50 6.00 25.24
C THR A 78 9.67 7.17 26.19
N CYS A 79 10.89 7.45 26.64
CA CYS A 79 11.15 8.71 27.34
C CYS A 79 11.13 9.88 26.36
N MET A 80 10.79 11.07 26.85
CA MET A 80 10.76 12.30 26.05
C MET A 80 12.10 12.59 25.34
N SER A 81 13.23 12.21 25.95
CA SER A 81 14.56 12.38 25.33
C SER A 81 14.71 11.52 24.09
N CYS A 82 14.47 10.20 24.19
CA CYS A 82 14.51 9.31 23.03
C CYS A 82 13.44 9.66 21.98
N ALA A 83 12.23 10.07 22.41
CA ALA A 83 11.18 10.47 21.48
C ALA A 83 11.60 11.71 20.64
N LYS A 84 12.21 12.71 21.27
CA LYS A 84 12.76 13.89 20.58
C LYS A 84 13.96 13.53 19.72
N ALA A 85 14.90 12.74 20.26
CA ALA A 85 16.11 12.34 19.56
C ALA A 85 15.79 11.53 18.29
N ARG A 86 14.85 10.57 18.36
CA ARG A 86 14.42 9.82 17.19
C ARG A 86 13.55 10.66 16.26
N SER A 87 12.64 11.48 16.79
CA SER A 87 11.66 12.25 16.01
C SER A 87 10.75 11.32 15.16
N ASN A 88 10.43 11.71 13.92
CA ASN A 88 9.62 10.97 12.96
C ASN A 88 10.44 10.01 12.06
N ARG A 89 11.59 9.55 12.56
CA ARG A 89 12.52 8.70 11.81
C ARG A 89 12.26 7.22 12.05
N ASP A 90 12.63 6.39 11.08
CA ASP A 90 12.84 4.97 11.32
C ASP A 90 13.94 4.79 12.39
N VAL A 91 13.85 3.72 13.18
CA VAL A 91 14.86 3.40 14.20
C VAL A 91 16.23 3.09 13.59
N LEU A 92 16.27 2.55 12.36
CA LEU A 92 17.52 2.31 11.64
C LEU A 92 18.19 3.61 11.18
N SER A 93 17.40 4.67 10.95
CA SER A 93 17.90 6.02 10.61
C SER A 93 18.33 6.83 11.83
N TRP A 94 18.14 6.30 13.05
CA TRP A 94 18.47 6.99 14.28
C TRP A 94 19.83 6.50 14.82
N ASN A 95 20.90 7.24 14.53
CA ASN A 95 22.28 6.85 14.89
C ASN A 95 22.47 6.48 16.38
N SER A 96 21.77 7.15 17.30
CA SER A 96 21.90 6.84 18.73
C SER A 96 21.20 5.55 19.14
N PHE A 97 20.32 4.97 18.30
CA PHE A 97 19.60 3.73 18.59
C PHE A 97 20.56 2.59 18.94
N PHE A 98 21.63 2.43 18.16
CA PHE A 98 22.64 1.37 18.39
C PHE A 98 23.42 1.54 19.69
N ASN A 99 23.42 2.76 20.26
CA ASN A 99 24.07 3.08 21.53
C ASN A 99 23.07 3.15 22.71
N CYS A 100 21.78 2.87 22.48
CA CYS A 100 20.75 2.88 23.52
C CYS A 100 20.46 1.46 24.02
N GLY A 101 20.24 1.33 25.33
CA GLY A 101 19.80 0.09 25.97
C GLY A 101 20.78 -1.08 25.86
N THR A 102 20.30 -2.29 26.13
CA THR A 102 21.06 -3.54 25.95
C THR A 102 20.91 -4.09 24.52
N GLU A 103 21.80 -4.98 24.11
CA GLU A 103 21.68 -5.68 22.81
C GLU A 103 20.35 -6.42 22.67
N GLU A 104 19.93 -7.11 23.72
CA GLU A 104 18.65 -7.82 23.79
C GLU A 104 17.46 -6.88 23.61
N SER A 105 17.50 -5.71 24.25
CA SER A 105 16.44 -4.70 24.10
C SER A 105 16.37 -4.17 22.67
N ARG A 106 17.52 -3.93 22.02
CA ARG A 106 17.59 -3.49 20.63
C ARG A 106 17.09 -4.57 19.67
N ALA A 107 17.51 -5.81 19.86
CA ALA A 107 17.02 -6.95 19.07
C ALA A 107 15.49 -7.09 19.19
N SER A 108 14.96 -6.92 20.40
CA SER A 108 13.51 -6.95 20.65
C SER A 108 12.76 -5.80 19.97
N VAL A 109 13.35 -4.59 19.92
CA VAL A 109 12.80 -3.45 19.17
C VAL A 109 12.80 -3.72 17.67
N LEU A 110 13.89 -4.26 17.12
CA LEU A 110 13.99 -4.61 15.69
C LEU A 110 13.00 -5.71 15.32
N GLN A 111 12.83 -6.73 16.16
CA GLN A 111 11.83 -7.77 15.96
C GLN A 111 10.40 -7.19 15.95
N GLN A 112 10.09 -6.27 16.87
CA GLN A 112 8.80 -5.58 16.89
C GLN A 112 8.62 -4.71 15.64
N ARG A 113 9.68 -4.05 15.16
CA ARG A 113 9.66 -3.26 13.92
C ARG A 113 9.31 -4.12 12.71
N ASP A 114 9.94 -5.28 12.56
CA ASP A 114 9.65 -6.22 11.47
C ASP A 114 8.20 -6.71 11.51
N ALA A 115 7.68 -6.99 12.71
CA ALA A 115 6.28 -7.35 12.92
C ALA A 115 5.34 -6.21 12.48
N VAL A 116 5.65 -4.95 12.83
CA VAL A 116 4.89 -3.79 12.39
C VAL A 116 4.95 -3.63 10.86
N LEU A 117 6.14 -3.77 10.25
CA LEU A 117 6.34 -3.63 8.82
C LEU A 117 5.54 -4.64 7.99
N SER A 118 5.24 -5.81 8.56
CA SER A 118 4.39 -6.85 7.95
C SER A 118 2.93 -6.40 7.74
N THR A 119 2.48 -5.40 8.49
CA THR A 119 1.14 -4.80 8.42
C THR A 119 1.17 -3.32 8.07
N ALA A 120 2.35 -2.78 7.76
CA ALA A 120 2.50 -1.43 7.25
C ALA A 120 2.09 -1.34 5.77
N SER A 121 1.84 -0.12 5.31
CA SER A 121 1.69 0.12 3.86
C SER A 121 2.98 -0.27 3.15
N ASN A 122 2.93 -1.10 2.11
CA ASN A 122 4.09 -1.50 1.31
C ASN A 122 3.78 -1.39 -0.19
N HIS A 123 4.81 -1.30 -1.03
CA HIS A 123 4.67 -1.38 -2.48
C HIS A 123 4.75 -2.82 -2.97
N LEU A 124 4.26 -3.03 -4.20
CA LEU A 124 4.36 -4.31 -4.89
C LEU A 124 5.83 -4.80 -4.92
N THR A 125 5.99 -6.12 -4.86
CA THR A 125 7.29 -6.76 -5.04
C THR A 125 7.48 -7.17 -6.49
N ALA A 126 8.72 -7.22 -6.97
CA ALA A 126 9.05 -7.74 -8.30
C ALA A 126 8.78 -9.25 -8.46
N THR A 127 8.17 -9.90 -7.48
CA THR A 127 7.75 -11.31 -7.55
C THR A 127 6.71 -11.51 -8.66
N ARG A 128 6.56 -12.75 -9.15
CA ARG A 128 5.58 -13.09 -10.21
C ARG A 128 4.15 -13.08 -9.66
N VAL A 129 3.16 -12.97 -10.56
CA VAL A 129 1.75 -13.18 -10.19
C VAL A 129 1.61 -14.62 -9.64
N GLY A 130 0.94 -14.78 -8.49
CA GLY A 130 0.80 -16.08 -7.83
C GLY A 130 2.00 -16.49 -6.95
N ALA A 131 2.96 -15.60 -6.69
CA ALA A 131 4.01 -15.86 -5.72
C ALA A 131 3.42 -16.18 -4.33
N SER A 132 4.04 -17.16 -3.65
CA SER A 132 3.61 -17.55 -2.31
C SER A 132 3.83 -16.41 -1.31
N LYS A 133 3.04 -16.41 -0.23
CA LYS A 133 3.20 -15.49 0.90
C LYS A 133 4.63 -15.48 1.46
N ALA A 134 5.28 -16.65 1.52
CA ALA A 134 6.65 -16.79 2.01
C ALA A 134 7.67 -16.09 1.09
N GLN A 135 7.52 -16.19 -0.23
CA GLN A 135 8.39 -15.52 -1.19
C GLN A 135 8.25 -14.00 -1.12
N VAL A 136 7.01 -13.50 -1.08
CA VAL A 136 6.73 -12.06 -0.91
C VAL A 136 7.36 -11.54 0.39
N LEU A 137 7.17 -12.27 1.49
CA LEU A 137 7.77 -11.93 2.79
C LEU A 137 9.30 -11.91 2.75
N ALA A 138 9.94 -12.85 2.05
CA ALA A 138 11.39 -12.89 1.92
C ALA A 138 11.92 -11.64 1.21
N CYS A 139 11.29 -11.22 0.11
CA CYS A 139 11.62 -9.97 -0.58
C CYS A 139 11.46 -8.76 0.35
N LEU A 140 10.33 -8.67 1.06
CA LEU A 140 10.08 -7.54 1.97
C LEU A 140 11.11 -7.50 3.11
N ARG A 141 11.49 -8.63 3.69
CA ARG A 141 12.51 -8.70 4.75
C ARG A 141 13.88 -8.20 4.31
N GLN A 142 14.25 -8.40 3.04
CA GLN A 142 15.47 -7.82 2.48
C GLN A 142 15.38 -6.29 2.46
N ARG A 143 14.25 -5.73 2.00
CA ARG A 143 14.01 -4.27 2.02
C ARG A 143 14.02 -3.70 3.43
N TRP A 144 13.48 -4.44 4.40
CA TRP A 144 13.40 -4.01 5.79
C TRP A 144 14.75 -3.94 6.50
N GLN A 145 15.83 -4.47 5.90
CA GLN A 145 17.18 -4.23 6.40
C GLN A 145 17.63 -2.78 6.22
N GLN A 146 16.94 -2.02 5.35
CA GLN A 146 17.19 -0.62 5.12
C GLN A 146 16.28 0.27 5.98
N PRO A 147 16.75 1.48 6.34
CA PRO A 147 15.89 2.52 6.90
C PRO A 147 14.75 2.87 5.95
N ARG A 148 13.56 3.07 6.50
CA ARG A 148 12.38 3.40 5.72
C ARG A 148 12.23 4.91 5.57
N VAL A 149 12.32 5.42 4.35
CA VAL A 149 12.10 6.83 4.02
C VAL A 149 10.79 7.04 3.26
N LYS A 150 10.23 8.25 3.35
CA LYS A 150 9.12 8.68 2.49
C LYS A 150 9.64 9.59 1.39
N LEU A 151 9.38 9.22 0.14
CA LEU A 151 9.68 10.02 -1.04
C LEU A 151 8.37 10.32 -1.78
N PHE A 152 8.38 11.35 -2.59
CA PHE A 152 7.27 11.73 -3.44
C PHE A 152 7.70 11.70 -4.89
N ALA A 153 6.85 11.22 -5.77
CA ALA A 153 7.18 11.10 -7.19
C ALA A 153 6.05 11.57 -8.10
N HIS A 154 6.40 12.22 -9.20
CA HIS A 154 5.50 12.64 -10.25
C HIS A 154 6.04 12.16 -11.60
N HIS A 155 5.15 11.67 -12.47
CA HIS A 155 5.50 11.15 -13.80
C HIS A 155 4.65 11.86 -14.83
N SER A 156 5.27 12.72 -15.64
CA SER A 156 4.65 13.36 -16.80
C SER A 156 5.13 12.68 -18.08
N ALA A 157 4.51 13.02 -19.21
CA ALA A 157 4.84 12.42 -20.51
C ALA A 157 6.27 12.77 -21.00
N GLU A 158 6.89 13.80 -20.43
CA GLU A 158 8.20 14.31 -20.86
C GLU A 158 9.31 14.05 -19.83
N ARG A 159 8.94 14.00 -18.53
CA ARG A 159 9.88 13.97 -17.41
C ARG A 159 9.31 13.21 -16.21
N GLY A 160 10.22 12.70 -15.40
CA GLY A 160 9.93 12.19 -14.08
C GLY A 160 10.52 13.10 -13.01
N TYR A 161 9.86 13.22 -11.86
CA TYR A 161 10.36 13.96 -10.71
C TYR A 161 10.27 13.10 -9.47
N VAL A 162 11.32 13.10 -8.66
CA VAL A 162 11.35 12.48 -7.33
C VAL A 162 11.89 13.51 -6.34
N GLY A 163 11.22 13.67 -5.21
CA GLY A 163 11.64 14.64 -4.20
C GLY A 163 11.16 14.33 -2.79
N TRP A 164 11.70 15.08 -1.83
CA TRP A 164 11.44 14.91 -0.40
C TRP A 164 11.74 16.21 0.36
N THR A 165 11.29 16.27 1.62
CA THR A 165 11.57 17.41 2.49
C THR A 165 12.88 17.20 3.26
N VAL A 166 13.67 18.27 3.45
CA VAL A 166 14.86 18.21 4.33
C VAL A 166 14.50 18.16 5.82
N SER A 167 13.27 18.50 6.19
CA SER A 167 12.80 18.50 7.58
C SER A 167 12.63 17.10 8.19
N GLY A 168 12.78 16.02 7.41
CA GLY A 168 12.58 14.64 7.86
C GLY A 168 13.70 14.05 8.73
N GLY A 169 14.90 14.65 8.71
CA GLY A 169 16.05 14.21 9.52
C GLY A 169 16.64 12.84 9.15
N GLU A 170 16.26 12.28 8.01
CA GLU A 170 16.77 11.01 7.47
C GLU A 170 17.92 11.24 6.47
N ASP A 171 18.91 12.04 6.86
CA ASP A 171 19.93 12.57 5.93
C ASP A 171 20.71 11.46 5.21
N GLN A 172 21.03 10.36 5.90
CA GLN A 172 21.71 9.23 5.28
C GLN A 172 20.83 8.53 4.24
N ALA A 173 19.61 8.14 4.61
CA ALA A 173 18.72 7.42 3.71
C ALA A 173 18.24 8.29 2.52
N HIS A 174 18.07 9.61 2.74
CA HIS A 174 17.90 10.58 1.67
C HIS A 174 19.16 10.72 0.80
N GLY A 175 20.35 10.67 1.40
CA GLY A 175 21.62 10.65 0.67
C GLY A 175 21.77 9.41 -0.22
N GLU A 176 21.39 8.24 0.28
CA GLU A 176 21.35 6.98 -0.49
C GLU A 176 20.31 7.05 -1.62
N ALA A 177 19.11 7.56 -1.36
CA ALA A 177 18.11 7.80 -2.40
C ALA A 177 18.63 8.76 -3.48
N ALA A 178 19.29 9.86 -3.08
CA ALA A 178 19.92 10.78 -4.00
C ALA A 178 21.05 10.12 -4.80
N ALA A 179 21.85 9.24 -4.18
CA ALA A 179 22.90 8.50 -4.85
C ALA A 179 22.34 7.52 -5.89
N ILE A 180 21.29 6.77 -5.55
CA ILE A 180 20.57 5.89 -6.49
C ILE A 180 20.10 6.69 -7.71
N LEU A 181 19.42 7.81 -7.46
CA LEU A 181 18.88 8.66 -8.53
C LEU A 181 19.98 9.26 -9.41
N ARG A 182 21.03 9.84 -8.80
CA ARG A 182 22.10 10.55 -9.55
C ARG A 182 23.02 9.60 -10.30
N PHE A 183 23.51 8.56 -9.62
CA PHE A 183 24.54 7.69 -10.18
C PHE A 183 23.94 6.48 -10.90
N GLY A 184 22.79 5.97 -10.45
CA GLY A 184 22.09 4.87 -11.10
C GLY A 184 21.22 5.32 -12.27
N PHE A 185 20.59 6.50 -12.16
CA PHE A 185 19.57 6.95 -13.12
C PHE A 185 19.80 8.35 -13.71
N HIS A 186 21.02 8.90 -13.55
CA HIS A 186 21.43 10.19 -14.12
C HIS A 186 20.52 11.38 -13.78
N ALA A 187 19.78 11.28 -12.67
CA ALA A 187 18.86 12.32 -12.25
C ALA A 187 19.60 13.64 -11.97
N GLN A 188 19.02 14.74 -12.41
CA GLN A 188 19.58 16.07 -12.23
C GLN A 188 18.87 16.80 -11.09
N PRO A 189 19.60 17.46 -10.17
CA PRO A 189 18.96 18.30 -9.17
C PRO A 189 18.30 19.49 -9.86
N VAL A 190 17.06 19.79 -9.48
CA VAL A 190 16.31 20.93 -10.01
C VAL A 190 16.23 22.01 -8.95
N ALA A 191 16.64 23.22 -9.31
CA ALA A 191 16.40 24.38 -8.47
C ALA A 191 14.90 24.63 -8.36
N SER A 192 14.41 24.72 -7.13
CA SER A 192 13.03 25.12 -6.84
C SER A 192 13.06 26.34 -5.95
N ASP A 193 12.15 27.27 -6.20
CA ASP A 193 11.93 28.43 -5.33
C ASP A 193 11.33 28.02 -3.98
N THR A 194 10.86 26.77 -3.86
CA THR A 194 10.33 26.20 -2.61
C THR A 194 11.46 25.78 -1.69
N THR A 195 11.66 26.55 -0.62
CA THR A 195 12.66 26.22 0.40
C THR A 195 12.32 24.91 1.13
N GLY A 196 13.35 24.14 1.47
CA GLY A 196 13.19 22.93 2.27
C GLY A 196 12.81 21.67 1.48
N ILE A 197 12.87 21.71 0.15
CA ILE A 197 12.64 20.57 -0.75
C ILE A 197 13.91 20.22 -1.50
N VAL A 198 14.19 18.92 -1.61
CA VAL A 198 15.13 18.38 -2.60
C VAL A 198 14.31 17.78 -3.73
N LEU A 199 14.59 18.18 -4.96
CA LEU A 199 13.89 17.72 -6.15
C LEU A 199 14.90 17.26 -7.20
N MET A 200 14.66 16.06 -7.73
CA MET A 200 15.47 15.42 -8.76
C MET A 200 14.60 15.18 -9.99
N GLU A 201 15.06 15.65 -11.15
CA GLU A 201 14.45 15.37 -12.45
C GLU A 201 15.11 14.16 -13.10
N LEU A 202 14.29 13.31 -13.70
CA LEU A 202 14.69 12.14 -14.47
C LEU A 202 14.16 12.24 -15.89
N ALA A 203 14.91 11.66 -16.83
CA ALA A 203 14.37 11.36 -18.14
C ALA A 203 13.18 10.39 -17.99
N GLU A 204 12.11 10.63 -18.76
CA GLU A 204 10.90 9.80 -18.76
C GLU A 204 11.18 8.28 -18.81
N PRO A 205 12.02 7.74 -19.73
CA PRO A 205 12.19 6.29 -19.85
C PRO A 205 12.89 5.66 -18.64
N MET A 206 13.53 6.46 -17.79
CA MET A 206 14.25 5.97 -16.60
C MET A 206 13.40 6.04 -15.33
N PHE A 207 12.25 6.71 -15.38
CA PHE A 207 11.50 7.06 -14.18
C PHE A 207 10.98 5.83 -13.42
N LEU A 208 10.36 4.88 -14.13
CA LEU A 208 9.77 3.70 -13.49
C LEU A 208 10.84 2.80 -12.85
N ASP A 209 11.95 2.58 -13.55
CA ASP A 209 13.07 1.78 -13.03
C ASP A 209 13.71 2.47 -11.80
N ALA A 210 13.83 3.79 -11.83
CA ALA A 210 14.33 4.57 -10.68
C ALA A 210 13.40 4.46 -9.47
N VAL A 211 12.08 4.60 -9.67
CA VAL A 211 11.10 4.43 -8.59
C VAL A 211 11.15 3.02 -8.03
N MET A 212 11.25 2.00 -8.87
CA MET A 212 11.35 0.62 -8.41
C MET A 212 12.63 0.37 -7.63
N ALA A 213 13.77 0.91 -8.06
CA ALA A 213 15.03 0.81 -7.32
C ALA A 213 14.95 1.47 -5.92
N LEU A 214 14.29 2.62 -5.82
CA LEU A 214 14.03 3.28 -4.53
C LEU A 214 13.13 2.42 -3.63
N VAL A 215 12.07 1.83 -4.19
CA VAL A 215 11.17 0.91 -3.47
C VAL A 215 11.92 -0.33 -2.98
N GLU A 216 12.79 -0.91 -3.80
CA GLU A 216 13.65 -2.02 -3.38
C GLU A 216 14.67 -1.60 -2.31
N ASN A 217 15.09 -0.34 -2.29
CA ASN A 217 15.90 0.24 -1.22
C ASN A 217 15.09 0.67 0.03
N GLY A 218 13.86 0.16 0.19
CA GLY A 218 13.05 0.39 1.39
C GLY A 218 12.27 1.71 1.40
N ALA A 219 12.30 2.50 0.33
CA ALA A 219 11.52 3.73 0.25
C ALA A 219 10.01 3.46 0.10
N LEU A 220 9.20 4.31 0.75
CA LEU A 220 7.78 4.46 0.47
C LEU A 220 7.61 5.66 -0.47
N VAL A 221 7.39 5.37 -1.75
CA VAL A 221 7.27 6.38 -2.82
C VAL A 221 5.80 6.70 -3.05
N GLU A 222 5.36 7.89 -2.65
CA GLU A 222 3.98 8.33 -2.81
C GLU A 222 3.79 9.10 -4.13
N PRO A 223 2.79 8.76 -4.96
CA PRO A 223 2.53 9.50 -6.17
C PRO A 223 1.95 10.89 -5.86
N LEU A 224 2.45 11.91 -6.55
CA LEU A 224 1.88 13.25 -6.55
C LEU A 224 0.83 13.35 -7.68
N PRO A 225 -0.45 13.55 -7.35
CA PRO A 225 -1.50 13.69 -8.36
C PRO A 225 -1.47 15.12 -8.92
N LEU A 226 -0.76 15.31 -10.02
CA LEU A 226 -0.79 16.53 -10.83
C LEU A 226 -1.53 16.25 -12.14
N ASP A 227 -2.05 17.31 -12.78
CA ASP A 227 -2.97 17.21 -13.92
C ASP A 227 -2.34 16.59 -15.18
N ASP A 228 -1.02 16.70 -15.33
CA ASP A 228 -0.23 16.18 -16.45
C ASP A 228 0.34 14.78 -16.22
N ALA A 229 -0.09 14.10 -15.15
CA ALA A 229 0.43 12.78 -14.82
C ALA A 229 0.09 11.74 -15.90
N VAL A 230 1.10 10.96 -16.34
CA VAL A 230 0.91 9.85 -17.28
C VAL A 230 -0.11 8.86 -16.70
N PRO A 231 -1.08 8.36 -17.49
CA PRO A 231 -1.99 7.33 -17.05
C PRO A 231 -1.26 6.06 -16.57
N VAL A 232 -1.92 5.28 -15.72
CA VAL A 232 -1.41 3.94 -15.36
C VAL A 232 -1.62 3.01 -16.55
N ASP A 233 -0.53 2.46 -17.09
CA ASP A 233 -0.63 1.32 -18.01
C ASP A 233 -0.89 0.04 -17.20
N PRO A 234 -2.05 -0.61 -17.36
CA PRO A 234 -2.36 -1.82 -16.62
C PRO A 234 -1.50 -3.03 -16.99
N HIS A 235 -0.92 -3.05 -18.19
CA HIS A 235 -0.07 -4.14 -18.66
C HIS A 235 1.37 -4.03 -18.15
N ASN A 236 1.81 -2.82 -17.82
CA ASN A 236 3.10 -2.60 -17.18
C ASN A 236 2.97 -2.62 -15.65
N TRP A 237 3.39 -3.74 -15.04
CA TRP A 237 3.34 -3.93 -13.59
C TRP A 237 4.10 -2.85 -12.81
N GLN A 238 5.11 -2.19 -13.39
CA GLN A 238 5.87 -1.15 -12.71
C GLN A 238 4.98 0.06 -12.39
N HIS A 239 4.01 0.43 -13.25
CA HIS A 239 3.08 1.54 -12.98
C HIS A 239 2.24 1.35 -11.70
N TRP A 240 2.21 0.14 -11.16
CA TRP A 240 1.53 -0.19 -9.92
C TRP A 240 2.28 0.32 -8.69
N TRP A 241 3.48 0.91 -8.85
CA TRP A 241 4.20 1.63 -7.79
C TRP A 241 3.32 2.68 -7.11
N ARG A 242 2.37 3.28 -7.84
CA ARG A 242 1.44 4.29 -7.34
C ARG A 242 0.50 3.75 -6.25
N TYR A 243 0.35 2.44 -6.16
CA TYR A 243 -0.50 1.80 -5.17
C TYR A 243 0.31 1.33 -3.96
N THR A 244 -0.29 1.47 -2.80
CA THR A 244 0.20 0.90 -1.55
C THR A 244 -0.76 -0.18 -1.06
N PHE A 245 -0.18 -1.22 -0.45
CA PHE A 245 -0.90 -2.38 0.06
C PHE A 245 -0.75 -2.39 1.58
N HIS A 246 -1.86 -2.39 2.31
CA HIS A 246 -1.85 -2.20 3.77
C HIS A 246 -1.51 -3.46 4.57
N ASN A 247 -1.34 -4.60 3.92
CA ASN A 247 -0.86 -5.83 4.54
C ASN A 247 -0.32 -6.79 3.47
N ILE A 248 0.40 -7.82 3.92
CA ILE A 248 0.96 -8.84 3.04
C ILE A 248 -0.10 -9.58 2.24
N ASP A 249 -1.28 -9.87 2.81
CA ASP A 249 -2.30 -10.64 2.11
C ASP A 249 -2.89 -9.87 0.92
N ASP A 250 -3.09 -8.56 1.06
CA ASP A 250 -3.46 -7.67 -0.04
C ASP A 250 -2.37 -7.62 -1.12
N LEU A 251 -1.09 -7.64 -0.71
CA LEU A 251 0.06 -7.61 -1.62
C LEU A 251 0.20 -8.93 -2.40
N VAL A 252 0.05 -10.08 -1.73
CA VAL A 252 0.04 -11.42 -2.34
C VAL A 252 -1.09 -11.53 -3.36
N ARG A 253 -2.27 -11.02 -3.02
CA ARG A 253 -3.44 -11.01 -3.93
C ARG A 253 -3.38 -9.92 -4.99
N ARG A 254 -2.39 -9.02 -4.92
CA ARG A 254 -2.27 -7.82 -5.76
C ARG A 254 -3.56 -6.97 -5.77
N ARG A 255 -4.23 -6.88 -4.63
CA ARG A 255 -5.48 -6.11 -4.45
C ARG A 255 -5.17 -4.78 -3.74
N PRO A 256 -4.99 -3.67 -4.46
CA PRO A 256 -4.79 -2.38 -3.82
C PRO A 256 -6.07 -2.01 -3.07
N ARG A 257 -5.96 -1.80 -1.75
CA ARG A 257 -7.05 -1.18 -1.00
C ARG A 257 -6.95 0.31 -1.27
N LEU A 258 -7.93 0.86 -1.99
CA LEU A 258 -8.05 2.29 -2.19
C LEU A 258 -8.33 2.95 -0.82
N SER A 259 -7.28 3.39 -0.13
CA SER A 259 -7.39 4.06 1.16
C SER A 259 -8.06 5.42 1.03
N GLY A 260 -9.24 5.56 1.66
CA GLY A 260 -9.75 6.77 2.34
C GLY A 260 -9.77 8.14 1.63
N ASN A 261 -10.99 8.64 1.40
CA ASN A 261 -11.40 10.07 1.38
C ASN A 261 -11.22 10.95 0.14
N ASN A 262 -10.93 10.41 -1.04
CA ASN A 262 -11.32 11.12 -2.26
C ASN A 262 -12.80 10.83 -2.55
N SER A 263 -13.68 11.65 -1.99
CA SER A 263 -15.12 11.70 -2.29
C SER A 263 -15.41 11.91 -3.78
N ARG A 264 -14.41 12.32 -4.58
CA ARG A 264 -14.49 12.29 -6.04
C ARG A 264 -14.37 10.88 -6.62
N THR A 265 -13.46 10.02 -6.18
CA THR A 265 -13.32 8.65 -6.73
C THR A 265 -14.25 7.62 -6.09
N LYS A 266 -14.63 7.80 -4.81
CA LYS A 266 -15.78 7.10 -4.22
C LYS A 266 -17.08 7.52 -4.90
N GLY A 267 -17.19 8.80 -5.26
CA GLY A 267 -18.26 9.33 -6.09
C GLY A 267 -18.28 8.65 -7.44
N THR A 268 -17.19 8.63 -8.20
CA THR A 268 -17.20 8.04 -9.55
C THR A 268 -17.49 6.54 -9.52
N LEU A 269 -16.91 5.72 -8.63
CA LEU A 269 -17.23 4.28 -8.61
C LEU A 269 -18.58 3.95 -7.96
N ALA A 270 -19.01 4.61 -6.87
CA ALA A 270 -20.32 4.34 -6.26
C ALA A 270 -21.49 4.93 -7.07
N TYR A 271 -21.28 6.08 -7.73
CA TYR A 271 -22.26 6.71 -8.63
C TYR A 271 -22.32 6.01 -10.00
N SER A 272 -21.19 5.45 -10.49
CA SER A 272 -21.19 4.56 -11.67
C SER A 272 -21.81 3.21 -11.37
N LEU A 273 -21.52 2.61 -10.21
CA LEU A 273 -22.15 1.36 -9.75
C LEU A 273 -23.66 1.54 -9.52
N ALA A 274 -24.12 2.68 -9.00
CA ALA A 274 -25.55 2.96 -8.85
C ALA A 274 -26.25 3.14 -10.21
N ARG A 275 -25.63 3.86 -11.17
CA ARG A 275 -26.19 3.98 -12.54
C ARG A 275 -26.15 2.67 -13.34
N LEU A 276 -25.13 1.83 -13.14
CA LEU A 276 -25.06 0.48 -13.72
C LEU A 276 -26.13 -0.43 -13.09
N ARG A 277 -26.39 -0.28 -11.78
CA ARG A 277 -27.42 -1.04 -11.05
C ARG A 277 -28.85 -0.68 -11.48
N ASP A 278 -29.11 0.56 -11.87
CA ASP A 278 -30.40 0.98 -12.45
C ASP A 278 -30.55 0.62 -13.93
N ARG A 279 -29.45 0.35 -14.64
CA ARG A 279 -29.43 -0.04 -16.07
C ARG A 279 -29.25 -1.54 -16.31
N LEU A 280 -29.04 -2.33 -15.26
CA LEU A 280 -28.99 -3.78 -15.33
C LEU A 280 -30.42 -4.34 -15.46
N PRO A 281 -30.69 -5.27 -16.40
CA PRO A 281 -31.94 -6.02 -16.47
C PRO A 281 -32.31 -6.62 -15.12
N ASP A 282 -33.60 -6.63 -14.76
CA ASP A 282 -34.08 -6.95 -13.41
C ASP A 282 -33.60 -8.31 -12.88
N ASP A 283 -33.31 -9.25 -13.76
CA ASP A 283 -32.76 -10.57 -13.47
C ASP A 283 -31.38 -10.51 -12.79
N LEU A 284 -30.57 -9.49 -13.10
CA LEU A 284 -29.24 -9.27 -12.54
C LEU A 284 -29.25 -8.48 -11.21
N LYS A 285 -30.34 -7.75 -10.91
CA LYS A 285 -30.51 -7.09 -9.60
C LYS A 285 -30.63 -8.11 -8.46
N HIS A 286 -31.29 -9.24 -8.72
CA HIS A 286 -31.45 -10.35 -7.78
C HIS A 286 -30.14 -11.08 -7.44
N LEU A 287 -29.14 -11.06 -8.33
CA LEU A 287 -27.83 -11.68 -8.11
C LEU A 287 -26.94 -10.87 -7.14
N SER A 288 -27.07 -9.54 -7.12
CA SER A 288 -26.36 -8.67 -6.17
C SER A 288 -26.84 -8.87 -4.72
N ALA A 289 -28.14 -9.09 -4.53
CA ALA A 289 -28.74 -9.41 -3.23
C ALA A 289 -28.31 -10.80 -2.73
N ARG A 290 -28.16 -11.78 -3.65
CA ARG A 290 -27.62 -13.11 -3.34
C ARG A 290 -26.14 -13.07 -2.94
N ARG A 291 -25.33 -12.18 -3.53
CA ARG A 291 -23.93 -11.94 -3.18
C ARG A 291 -23.73 -11.57 -1.70
N MET A 292 -24.63 -10.76 -1.13
CA MET A 292 -24.59 -10.42 0.31
C MET A 292 -25.02 -11.57 1.22
N ALA A 293 -25.92 -12.43 0.77
CA ALA A 293 -26.32 -13.63 1.53
C ALA A 293 -25.23 -14.71 1.55
N ILE A 294 -24.40 -14.80 0.50
CA ILE A 294 -23.30 -15.79 0.39
C ILE A 294 -22.03 -15.36 1.17
N ALA A 295 -21.81 -14.06 1.37
CA ALA A 295 -20.65 -13.53 2.08
C ALA A 295 -20.75 -13.55 3.62
N ALA A 296 -21.89 -13.97 4.18
CA ALA A 296 -22.00 -14.17 5.62
C ALA A 296 -21.34 -15.52 6.00
N PRO A 297 -20.27 -15.53 6.83
CA PRO A 297 -19.68 -16.78 7.29
C PRO A 297 -20.72 -17.54 8.13
N SER A 298 -21.23 -18.65 7.60
CA SER A 298 -22.05 -19.56 8.39
C SER A 298 -21.15 -20.30 9.39
N PRO A 299 -21.56 -20.43 10.67
CA PRO A 299 -20.77 -21.11 11.68
C PRO A 299 -20.55 -22.60 11.28
N PRO A 300 -19.42 -23.21 11.69
CA PRO A 300 -19.06 -24.56 11.27
C PRO A 300 -20.08 -25.56 11.83
N ARG A 301 -20.97 -26.08 10.96
CA ARG A 301 -21.86 -27.19 11.31
C ARG A 301 -21.10 -28.50 11.21
N LYS A 302 -21.13 -29.32 12.25
CA LYS A 302 -20.69 -30.72 12.19
C LYS A 302 -21.51 -31.44 11.13
N LEU A 303 -20.84 -31.87 10.06
CA LEU A 303 -21.46 -32.55 8.93
C LEU A 303 -21.71 -34.03 9.28
N SER A 304 -22.86 -34.57 8.90
CA SER A 304 -23.20 -35.98 9.17
C SER A 304 -22.37 -36.93 8.30
N ASP A 305 -21.91 -38.05 8.87
CA ASP A 305 -21.10 -39.07 8.18
C ASP A 305 -21.92 -40.22 7.59
N LYS A 306 -23.25 -40.10 7.56
CA LYS A 306 -24.12 -41.12 6.96
C LYS A 306 -23.83 -41.24 5.45
N PRO A 307 -23.74 -42.46 4.88
CA PRO A 307 -23.39 -42.67 3.47
C PRO A 307 -24.27 -41.90 2.47
N SER A 308 -25.57 -41.78 2.74
CA SER A 308 -26.49 -40.98 1.90
C SER A 308 -26.17 -39.48 1.95
N ALA A 309 -25.87 -38.94 3.13
CA ALA A 309 -25.48 -37.53 3.30
C ALA A 309 -24.10 -37.23 2.69
N VAL A 310 -23.18 -38.19 2.68
CA VAL A 310 -21.89 -38.06 1.98
C VAL A 310 -22.09 -38.06 0.46
N SER A 311 -22.91 -38.96 -0.07
CA SER A 311 -23.25 -39.06 -1.49
C SER A 311 -23.96 -37.79 -2.00
N GLU A 312 -24.93 -37.27 -1.25
CA GLU A 312 -25.61 -36.02 -1.59
C GLU A 312 -24.66 -34.82 -1.61
N ARG A 313 -23.69 -34.76 -0.69
CA ARG A 313 -22.65 -33.71 -0.69
C ARG A 313 -21.73 -33.82 -1.90
N GLN A 314 -21.32 -35.02 -2.28
CA GLN A 314 -20.50 -35.22 -3.47
C GLN A 314 -21.27 -34.85 -4.75
N ALA A 315 -22.55 -35.24 -4.84
CA ALA A 315 -23.41 -34.87 -5.96
C ALA A 315 -23.68 -33.36 -6.01
N TYR A 316 -23.83 -32.71 -4.85
CA TYR A 316 -23.96 -31.24 -4.77
C TYR A 316 -22.66 -30.54 -5.21
N ARG A 317 -21.50 -31.00 -4.75
CA ARG A 317 -20.19 -30.46 -5.15
C ARG A 317 -19.98 -30.57 -6.65
N LYS A 318 -20.26 -31.74 -7.23
CA LYS A 318 -20.15 -31.98 -8.67
C LYS A 318 -21.08 -31.06 -9.47
N ARG A 319 -22.33 -30.85 -9.02
CA ARG A 319 -23.26 -29.90 -9.65
C ARG A 319 -22.79 -28.45 -9.53
N ALA A 320 -22.28 -28.05 -8.38
CA ALA A 320 -21.77 -26.70 -8.15
C ALA A 320 -20.49 -26.41 -8.94
N GLU A 321 -19.63 -27.40 -9.13
CA GLU A 321 -18.46 -27.34 -10.00
C GLU A 321 -18.85 -27.20 -11.48
N GLN A 322 -19.76 -28.06 -11.96
CA GLN A 322 -20.28 -27.99 -13.34
C GLN A 322 -20.97 -26.66 -13.65
N GLU A 323 -21.75 -26.12 -12.71
CA GLU A 323 -22.42 -24.83 -12.88
C GLU A 323 -21.42 -23.67 -12.91
N ARG A 324 -20.37 -23.71 -12.09
CA ARG A 324 -19.29 -22.70 -12.12
C ARG A 324 -18.46 -22.78 -13.38
N GLU A 325 -18.15 -23.99 -13.84
CA GLU A 325 -17.46 -24.21 -15.11
C GLU A 325 -18.28 -23.68 -16.30
N ARG A 326 -19.60 -23.92 -16.29
CA ARG A 326 -20.51 -23.35 -17.29
C ARG A 326 -20.47 -21.81 -17.25
N GLN A 327 -20.57 -21.21 -16.06
CA GLN A 327 -20.53 -19.75 -15.89
C GLN A 327 -19.20 -19.15 -16.36
N TRP A 328 -18.07 -19.81 -16.06
CA TRP A 328 -16.76 -19.40 -16.54
C TRP A 328 -16.67 -19.45 -18.08
N ARG A 329 -17.13 -20.55 -18.70
CA ARG A 329 -17.12 -20.69 -20.18
C ARG A 329 -17.99 -19.63 -20.85
N THR A 330 -19.18 -19.36 -20.31
CA THR A 330 -20.07 -18.30 -20.81
C THR A 330 -19.41 -16.92 -20.69
N ALA A 331 -18.90 -16.56 -19.50
CA ALA A 331 -18.24 -15.27 -19.30
C ALA A 331 -17.01 -15.07 -20.19
N ARG A 332 -16.28 -16.16 -20.47
CA ARG A 332 -15.15 -16.13 -21.41
C ARG A 332 -15.60 -15.91 -22.85
N ALA A 333 -16.63 -16.64 -23.29
CA ALA A 333 -17.19 -16.49 -24.63
C ALA A 333 -17.76 -15.08 -24.85
N ASP A 334 -18.42 -14.51 -23.84
CA ASP A 334 -18.95 -13.15 -23.90
C ASP A 334 -17.84 -12.10 -24.00
N LEU A 335 -16.73 -12.29 -23.27
CA LEU A 335 -15.55 -11.42 -23.36
C LEU A 335 -14.89 -11.51 -24.75
N ASP A 336 -14.77 -12.72 -25.30
CA ASP A 336 -14.17 -12.93 -26.62
C ASP A 336 -15.09 -12.35 -27.73
N ALA A 337 -16.41 -12.50 -27.62
CA ALA A 337 -17.39 -11.89 -28.53
C ALA A 337 -17.38 -10.36 -28.45
N TYR A 338 -17.20 -9.80 -27.25
CA TYR A 338 -17.04 -8.36 -27.04
C TYR A 338 -15.76 -7.84 -27.72
N LYS A 339 -14.61 -8.51 -27.50
CA LYS A 339 -13.34 -8.16 -28.17
C LYS A 339 -13.46 -8.20 -29.70
N LEU A 340 -14.17 -9.19 -30.23
CA LEU A 340 -14.45 -9.29 -31.67
C LEU A 340 -15.34 -8.14 -32.18
N SER A 341 -16.35 -7.76 -31.39
CA SER A 341 -17.25 -6.64 -31.72
C SER A 341 -16.54 -5.29 -31.71
N VAL A 342 -15.58 -5.09 -30.81
CA VAL A 342 -14.71 -3.91 -30.79
C VAL A 342 -13.79 -3.91 -32.00
N ALA A 343 -13.17 -5.05 -32.34
CA ALA A 343 -12.30 -5.18 -33.51
C ALA A 343 -13.03 -4.92 -34.84
N ASN A 344 -14.31 -5.30 -34.91
CA ASN A 344 -15.16 -5.06 -36.08
C ASN A 344 -15.80 -3.64 -36.10
N GLY A 345 -15.51 -2.80 -35.10
CA GLY A 345 -16.05 -1.45 -34.98
C GLY A 345 -17.54 -1.37 -34.66
N SER A 346 -18.17 -2.49 -34.31
CA SER A 346 -19.60 -2.58 -33.98
C SER A 346 -19.89 -2.33 -32.49
N ALA A 347 -18.85 -2.20 -31.66
CA ALA A 347 -18.95 -1.84 -30.25
C ALA A 347 -17.89 -0.80 -29.88
N HIS A 348 -18.22 0.11 -28.96
CA HIS A 348 -17.25 1.07 -28.44
C HIS A 348 -16.16 0.35 -27.63
N PRO A 349 -14.88 0.70 -27.83
CA PRO A 349 -13.79 0.13 -27.05
C PRO A 349 -13.95 0.52 -25.59
N ALA A 350 -14.02 -0.49 -24.73
CA ALA A 350 -14.02 -0.34 -23.29
C ALA A 350 -12.75 0.40 -22.86
N THR A 351 -12.88 1.19 -21.81
CA THR A 351 -11.71 1.74 -21.12
C THR A 351 -10.83 0.61 -20.61
N ALA A 352 -9.53 0.87 -20.45
CA ALA A 352 -8.58 -0.13 -19.97
C ALA A 352 -8.99 -0.73 -18.60
N LEU A 353 -9.72 0.04 -17.78
CA LEU A 353 -10.28 -0.40 -16.50
C LEU A 353 -11.43 -1.39 -16.68
N GLU A 354 -12.33 -1.16 -17.64
CA GLU A 354 -13.47 -2.04 -17.92
C GLU A 354 -13.02 -3.38 -18.50
N LEU A 355 -12.00 -3.37 -19.36
CA LEU A 355 -11.38 -4.61 -19.86
C LEU A 355 -10.73 -5.42 -18.75
N LEU A 356 -10.02 -4.75 -17.83
CA LEU A 356 -9.44 -5.40 -16.66
C LEU A 356 -10.52 -5.99 -15.75
N GLU A 357 -11.62 -5.28 -15.50
CA GLU A 357 -12.72 -5.76 -14.66
C GLU A 357 -13.40 -7.00 -15.25
N MET A 358 -13.58 -7.04 -16.58
CA MET A 358 -14.12 -8.22 -17.27
C MET A 358 -13.13 -9.39 -17.20
N GLU A 359 -11.83 -9.14 -17.37
CA GLU A 359 -10.79 -10.16 -17.25
C GLU A 359 -10.65 -10.69 -15.81
N PHE A 360 -10.72 -9.81 -14.81
CA PHE A 360 -10.74 -10.20 -13.39
C PHE A 360 -11.98 -11.02 -13.04
N HIS A 361 -13.13 -10.73 -13.63
CA HIS A 361 -14.34 -11.53 -13.43
C HIS A 361 -14.19 -12.97 -13.95
N VAL A 362 -13.60 -13.13 -15.14
CA VAL A 362 -13.30 -14.45 -15.73
C VAL A 362 -12.26 -15.21 -14.88
N LEU A 363 -11.26 -14.49 -14.34
CA LEU A 363 -10.24 -15.07 -13.47
C LEU A 363 -10.79 -15.48 -12.10
N ASP A 364 -11.66 -14.67 -11.48
CA ASP A 364 -12.32 -15.02 -10.22
C ASP A 364 -13.19 -16.28 -10.36
N LEU A 365 -13.89 -16.44 -11.50
CA LEU A 365 -14.66 -17.65 -11.80
C LEU A 365 -13.77 -18.87 -12.00
N PHE A 366 -12.61 -18.69 -12.64
CA PHE A 366 -11.62 -19.76 -12.82
C PHE A 366 -10.99 -20.19 -11.49
N ASP A 367 -10.62 -19.25 -10.63
CA ASP A 367 -10.05 -19.54 -9.31
C ASP A 367 -11.08 -20.18 -8.38
N ALA A 368 -12.37 -19.81 -8.50
CA ALA A 368 -13.46 -20.44 -7.76
C ALA A 368 -13.70 -21.91 -8.17
N ILE A 369 -13.31 -22.32 -9.38
CA ILE A 369 -13.30 -23.73 -9.80
C ILE A 369 -12.10 -24.46 -9.17
N LYS A 370 -10.94 -23.81 -9.06
CA LYS A 370 -9.70 -24.43 -8.54
C LYS A 370 -9.62 -24.53 -7.01
N ALA A 371 -10.37 -23.74 -6.27
CA ALA A 371 -10.25 -23.62 -4.82
C ALA A 371 -10.94 -24.74 -4.00
N TRP A 372 -11.47 -25.79 -4.64
CA TRP A 372 -12.27 -26.84 -3.97
C TRP A 372 -11.73 -28.24 -4.18
#